data_AF-A0A516W6P3-F1
#
_entry.id   AF-A0A516W6P3-F1
#
_cell.length_a   1.000
_cell.length_b   1.000
_cell.length_c   1.000
_cell.angle_alpha   90.00
_cell.angle_beta   90.00
_cell.angle_gamma   90.00
#
_symmetry.space_group_name_H-M   'P 1'
#
loop_
_entity.id
_entity.type
_entity.pdbx_description
1 polymer ?
#
loop_
_entity_poly.entity_id
_entity_poly.type
_entity_poly.pdbx_seq_one_letter_code
_entity_poly.pdbx_strand_id
1 'polypeptide(L)'
;MQIRHIDTLVSLLKVFDANYFDHAQTPRLKGLNPNDRQDLSTACDTFLQAEYLAFSHGERQDFIAIINFYLEQPDCDFGDLFASLALVFDEEVHDRRIFLGHLLTIILAYETAHA
;
A
#
# COMPACT_ATOMS: atom_id res chain seq x y z
N MET A 1 -5.67 -17.64 13.29
CA MET A 1 -5.80 -17.46 11.83
C MET A 1 -5.57 -15.99 11.48
N GLN A 2 -4.48 -15.38 11.97
CA GLN A 2 -4.21 -13.93 11.84
C GLN A 2 -2.94 -13.64 11.02
N ILE A 3 -1.96 -14.55 11.06
CA ILE A 3 -0.64 -14.41 10.43
C ILE A 3 -0.73 -14.25 8.89
N ARG A 4 -1.69 -14.93 8.23
CA ARG A 4 -1.77 -14.95 6.75
C ARG A 4 -2.16 -13.61 6.12
N HIS A 5 -2.82 -12.71 6.84
CA HIS A 5 -3.36 -11.48 6.26
C HIS A 5 -2.31 -10.37 6.14
N ILE A 6 -1.33 -10.35 7.05
CA ILE A 6 -0.27 -9.35 7.04
C ILE A 6 0.69 -9.60 5.88
N ASP A 7 1.12 -10.85 5.66
CA ASP A 7 2.02 -11.21 4.55
C ASP A 7 1.45 -10.84 3.16
N THR A 8 0.13 -10.95 3.00
CA THR A 8 -0.58 -10.50 1.81
C THR A 8 -0.45 -8.99 1.62
N LEU A 9 -0.71 -8.17 2.64
CA LEU A 9 -0.55 -6.71 2.55
C LEU A 9 0.92 -6.27 2.40
N VAL A 10 1.85 -6.99 3.01
CA VAL A 10 3.29 -6.79 2.79
C VAL A 10 3.60 -6.96 1.32
N SER A 11 3.09 -8.02 0.68
CA SER A 11 3.34 -8.28 -0.74
C SER A 11 2.85 -7.16 -1.65
N LEU A 12 1.74 -6.50 -1.29
CA LEU A 12 1.23 -5.31 -1.99
C LEU A 12 2.16 -4.10 -1.81
N LEU A 13 2.66 -3.87 -0.60
CA LEU A 13 3.45 -2.67 -0.25
C LEU A 13 4.95 -2.82 -0.51
N LYS A 14 5.45 -4.02 -0.88
CA LYS A 14 6.86 -4.25 -1.22
C LYS A 14 7.40 -3.32 -2.31
N VAL A 15 6.54 -2.81 -3.19
CA VAL A 15 6.91 -1.81 -4.21
C VAL A 15 7.45 -0.50 -3.62
N PHE A 16 7.26 -0.26 -2.32
CA PHE A 16 7.79 0.89 -1.59
C PHE A 16 8.77 0.49 -0.48
N ASP A 17 9.14 -0.79 -0.36
CA ASP A 17 10.07 -1.25 0.67
C ASP A 17 11.51 -1.12 0.18
N ALA A 18 12.37 -0.46 0.96
CA ALA A 18 13.78 -0.22 0.68
C ALA A 18 14.57 -1.49 0.37
N ASN A 19 14.12 -2.64 0.88
CA ASN A 19 14.74 -3.94 0.63
C ASN A 19 14.44 -4.49 -0.78
N TYR A 20 13.40 -3.99 -1.44
CA TYR A 20 12.92 -4.44 -2.75
C TYR A 20 12.88 -3.32 -3.80
N PHE A 21 12.94 -2.07 -3.37
CA PHE A 21 12.83 -0.89 -4.21
C PHE A 21 14.08 -0.70 -5.07
N ASP A 22 13.88 -0.43 -6.37
CA ASP A 22 14.99 -0.04 -7.25
C ASP A 22 15.46 1.37 -6.88
N HIS A 23 16.62 1.47 -6.22
CA HIS A 23 17.19 2.75 -5.82
C HIS A 23 17.42 3.71 -6.98
N ALA A 24 17.53 3.24 -8.23
CA ALA A 24 17.59 4.12 -9.40
C ALA A 24 16.30 4.95 -9.59
N GLN A 25 15.17 4.48 -9.05
CA GLN A 25 13.87 5.16 -9.11
C GLN A 25 13.64 6.14 -7.94
N THR A 26 14.52 6.18 -6.94
CA THR A 26 14.42 7.09 -5.77
C THR A 26 14.10 8.54 -6.14
N PRO A 27 14.69 9.14 -7.19
CA PRO A 27 14.36 10.52 -7.57
C PRO A 27 12.88 10.79 -7.91
N ARG A 28 12.11 9.75 -8.26
CA ARG A 28 10.68 9.86 -8.56
C ARG A 28 9.79 9.82 -7.31
N LEU A 29 10.29 9.27 -6.20
CA LEU A 29 9.61 9.30 -4.90
C LEU A 29 10.02 10.50 -4.04
N LYS A 30 11.19 11.08 -4.32
CA LYS A 30 11.73 12.19 -3.55
C LYS A 30 10.75 13.36 -3.50
N GLY A 31 10.44 13.80 -2.27
CA GLY A 31 9.52 14.89 -1.98
C GLY A 31 8.03 14.52 -2.00
N LEU A 32 7.65 13.28 -2.30
CA LEU A 32 6.27 12.81 -2.16
C LEU A 32 5.99 12.45 -0.70
N ASN A 33 4.93 13.04 -0.12
CA ASN A 33 4.53 12.76 1.25
C ASN A 33 3.50 11.60 1.30
N PRO A 34 3.80 10.46 1.95
CA PRO A 34 2.85 9.34 2.05
C PRO A 34 1.60 9.66 2.89
N ASN A 35 1.62 10.74 3.67
CA ASN A 35 0.48 11.21 4.46
C ASN A 35 -0.45 12.13 3.65
N ASP A 36 0.02 12.69 2.53
CA ASP A 36 -0.81 13.43 1.60
C ASP A 36 -1.45 12.48 0.58
N ARG A 37 -2.76 12.63 0.37
CA ARG A 37 -3.52 11.74 -0.50
C ARG A 37 -3.08 11.84 -1.97
N GLN A 38 -2.77 13.04 -2.44
CA GLN A 38 -2.41 13.28 -3.83
C GLN A 38 -1.00 12.75 -4.13
N ASP A 39 -0.07 12.97 -3.22
CA ASP A 39 1.29 12.46 -3.33
C ASP A 39 1.33 10.93 -3.24
N LEU A 40 0.57 10.33 -2.32
CA LEU A 40 0.43 8.89 -2.24
C LEU A 40 -0.17 8.30 -3.52
N SER A 41 -1.23 8.93 -4.07
CA SER A 41 -1.79 8.51 -5.36
C SER A 41 -0.74 8.58 -6.47
N THR A 42 0.05 9.65 -6.52
CA THR A 42 1.13 9.82 -7.52
C THR A 42 2.19 8.73 -7.40
N ALA A 43 2.59 8.38 -6.17
CA ALA A 43 3.52 7.28 -5.91
C ALA A 43 2.92 5.93 -6.34
N CYS A 44 1.66 5.66 -5.99
CA CYS A 44 0.97 4.44 -6.38
C CYS A 44 0.81 4.31 -7.89
N ASP A 45 0.43 5.38 -8.60
CA ASP A 45 0.30 5.35 -10.06
C ASP A 45 1.64 5.06 -10.73
N THR A 46 2.73 5.54 -10.14
CA THR A 46 4.09 5.34 -10.68
C THR A 46 4.63 3.93 -10.42
N PHE A 47 4.38 3.37 -9.23
CA PHE A 47 5.08 2.16 -8.76
C PHE A 47 4.18 0.98 -8.45
N LEU A 48 2.96 1.24 -7.98
CA LEU A 48 2.04 0.20 -7.54
C LEU A 48 1.10 -0.26 -8.64
N GLN A 49 0.61 0.63 -9.51
CA GLN A 49 -0.50 0.31 -10.41
C GLN A 49 -0.20 -0.88 -11.33
N ALA A 50 0.96 -0.88 -11.99
CA ALA A 50 1.34 -1.96 -12.89
C ALA A 50 1.51 -3.30 -12.15
N GLU A 51 2.16 -3.28 -10.99
CA GLU A 51 2.36 -4.45 -10.13
C GLU A 51 1.03 -4.98 -9.58
N TYR A 52 0.16 -4.08 -9.13
CA TYR A 52 -1.18 -4.39 -8.67
C TYR A 52 -2.00 -5.11 -9.74
N LEU A 53 -2.00 -4.58 -10.97
CA LEU A 53 -2.75 -5.15 -12.09
C LEU A 53 -2.15 -6.49 -12.59
N ALA A 54 -0.88 -6.76 -12.30
CA ALA A 54 -0.24 -8.04 -12.62
C ALA A 54 -0.71 -9.19 -11.71
N PHE A 55 -1.19 -8.90 -10.49
CA PHE A 55 -1.81 -9.91 -9.63
C PHE A 55 -3.10 -10.46 -10.24
N SER A 56 -3.44 -11.71 -9.90
CA SER A 56 -4.71 -12.30 -10.28
C SER A 56 -5.87 -11.54 -9.65
N HIS A 57 -7.04 -11.58 -10.29
CA HIS A 57 -8.25 -10.97 -9.72
C HIS A 57 -8.53 -11.48 -8.30
N GLY A 58 -8.29 -12.75 -8.00
CA GLY A 58 -8.47 -13.31 -6.65
C GLY A 58 -7.59 -12.61 -5.61
N GLU A 59 -6.29 -12.48 -5.90
CA GLU A 59 -5.34 -11.78 -5.02
C GLU A 59 -5.71 -10.31 -4.82
N ARG A 60 -6.17 -9.64 -5.88
CA ARG A 60 -6.63 -8.26 -5.81
C ARG A 60 -7.85 -8.07 -4.91
N GLN A 61 -8.81 -8.98 -5.00
CA GLN A 61 -9.95 -9.00 -4.07
C GLN A 61 -9.52 -9.30 -2.64
N ASP A 62 -8.51 -10.15 -2.43
CA ASP A 62 -7.96 -10.42 -1.10
C ASP A 62 -7.33 -9.16 -0.49
N PHE A 63 -6.56 -8.37 -1.25
CA PHE A 63 -6.03 -7.10 -0.77
C PHE A 63 -7.15 -6.16 -0.28
N ILE A 64 -8.18 -5.97 -1.10
CA ILE A 64 -9.33 -5.12 -0.79
C ILE A 64 -10.07 -5.63 0.45
N ALA A 65 -10.35 -6.93 0.52
CA ALA A 65 -11.06 -7.54 1.63
C ALA A 65 -10.29 -7.41 2.95
N ILE A 66 -8.97 -7.64 2.92
CA ILE A 66 -8.12 -7.55 4.09
C ILE A 66 -8.02 -6.11 4.60
N ILE A 67 -7.81 -5.13 3.70
CA ILE A 67 -7.75 -3.72 4.12
C ILE A 67 -9.09 -3.29 4.71
N ASN A 68 -10.22 -3.60 4.07
CA ASN A 68 -11.55 -3.31 4.61
C ASN A 68 -11.76 -3.93 5.99
N PHE A 69 -11.47 -5.23 6.14
CA PHE A 69 -11.63 -5.94 7.40
C PHE A 69 -10.89 -5.22 8.53
N TYR A 70 -9.64 -4.82 8.34
CA TYR A 70 -8.88 -4.13 9.38
C TYR A 70 -9.34 -2.69 9.61
N LEU A 71 -9.77 -1.98 8.57
CA LEU A 71 -10.37 -0.65 8.71
C LEU A 71 -11.70 -0.69 9.48
N GLU A 72 -12.41 -1.82 9.53
CA GLU A 72 -13.60 -1.98 10.36
C GLU A 72 -13.28 -2.27 11.85
N GLN A 73 -12.06 -2.68 12.18
CA GLN A 73 -11.65 -3.02 13.55
C GLN A 73 -11.02 -1.80 14.24
N PRO A 74 -11.71 -1.08 15.15
CA PRO A 74 -11.20 0.17 15.73
C PRO A 74 -9.88 0.01 16.50
N ASP A 75 -9.64 -1.17 17.08
CA ASP A 75 -8.45 -1.46 17.89
C ASP A 75 -7.23 -1.90 17.05
N CYS A 76 -7.37 -2.02 15.73
CA CYS A 76 -6.25 -2.41 14.86
C CYS A 76 -5.43 -1.18 14.46
N ASP A 77 -4.14 -1.18 14.83
CA ASP A 77 -3.17 -0.11 14.62
C ASP A 77 -2.19 -0.37 13.47
N PHE A 78 -2.30 -1.54 12.82
CA PHE A 78 -1.43 -2.00 11.73
C PHE A 78 0.07 -2.05 12.07
N GLY A 79 0.44 -2.10 13.36
CA GLY A 79 1.83 -2.02 13.79
C GLY A 79 2.72 -3.09 13.15
N ASP A 80 2.27 -4.35 13.16
CA ASP A 80 3.03 -5.47 12.62
C ASP A 80 3.30 -5.35 11.11
N LEU A 81 2.33 -4.81 10.34
CA LEU A 81 2.51 -4.57 8.90
C LEU A 81 3.62 -3.55 8.65
N PHE A 82 3.54 -2.38 9.30
CA PHE A 82 4.52 -1.31 9.08
C PHE A 82 5.87 -1.61 9.74
N ALA A 83 5.91 -2.44 10.79
CA ALA A 83 7.16 -2.94 11.36
C ALA A 83 7.90 -3.91 10.43
N SER A 84 7.18 -4.55 9.50
CA SER A 84 7.75 -5.51 8.54
C SER A 84 8.27 -4.86 7.25
N LEU A 85 8.07 -3.56 7.07
CA LEU A 85 8.41 -2.80 5.86
C LEU A 85 9.36 -1.66 6.20
N ALA A 86 10.36 -1.42 5.35
CA ALA A 86 11.20 -0.22 5.42
C ALA A 86 10.80 0.75 4.30
N LEU A 87 9.75 1.55 4.51
CA LEU A 87 9.22 2.40 3.44
C LEU A 87 10.24 3.47 2.97
N VAL A 88 10.42 3.62 1.65
CA VAL A 88 11.43 4.53 1.05
C VAL A 88 10.97 5.99 0.94
N PHE A 89 9.83 6.36 1.51
CA PHE A 89 9.39 7.75 1.52
C PHE A 89 10.31 8.62 2.40
N ASP A 90 10.42 9.91 2.06
CA ASP A 90 11.21 10.87 2.84
C ASP A 90 10.60 11.13 4.23
N GLU A 91 9.28 10.94 4.37
CA GLU A 91 8.53 11.09 5.62
C GLU A 91 7.96 9.74 6.08
N GLU A 92 7.87 9.55 7.40
CA GLU A 92 7.19 8.39 7.98
C GLU A 92 5.67 8.50 7.85
N VAL A 93 4.98 7.36 7.88
CA VAL A 93 3.52 7.32 7.93
C VAL A 93 3.06 7.64 9.35
N HIS A 94 2.39 8.79 9.51
CA HIS A 94 1.90 9.29 10.80
C HIS A 94 0.66 8.54 11.27
N ASP A 95 -0.28 8.29 10.36
CA ASP A 95 -1.51 7.55 10.63
C ASP A 95 -1.67 6.42 9.63
N ARG A 96 -1.34 5.21 10.10
CA ARG A 96 -1.36 3.97 9.31
C ARG A 96 -2.75 3.62 8.81
N ARG A 97 -3.79 3.97 9.57
CA ARG A 97 -5.18 3.71 9.21
C ARG A 97 -5.63 4.65 8.09
N ILE A 98 -5.31 5.93 8.20
CA ILE A 98 -5.58 6.91 7.13
C ILE A 98 -4.82 6.51 5.86
N PHE A 99 -3.53 6.16 5.98
CA PHE A 99 -2.73 5.68 4.86
C PHE A 99 -3.39 4.50 4.15
N LEU A 100 -3.82 3.46 4.89
CA LEU A 100 -4.47 2.30 4.30
C LEU A 100 -5.85 2.62 3.72
N GLY A 101 -6.58 3.57 4.30
CA GLY A 101 -7.82 4.08 3.72
C GLY A 101 -7.61 4.79 2.37
N HIS A 102 -6.53 5.57 2.26
CA HIS A 102 -6.14 6.18 0.99
C HIS A 102 -5.70 5.11 -0.03
N LEU A 103 -4.86 4.16 0.39
CA LEU A 103 -4.43 3.03 -0.44
C LEU A 103 -5.62 2.24 -0.99
N LEU A 104 -6.59 1.91 -0.13
CA LEU A 104 -7.82 1.22 -0.52
C LEU A 104 -8.58 2.01 -1.60
N THR A 105 -8.73 3.32 -1.40
CA THR A 105 -9.41 4.19 -2.36
C THR A 105 -8.70 4.16 -3.72
N ILE A 106 -7.37 4.17 -3.72
CA ILE A 106 -6.54 4.14 -4.93
C ILE A 106 -6.70 2.81 -5.67
N ILE A 107 -6.55 1.67 -4.99
CA ILE A 107 -6.65 0.35 -5.66
C ILE A 107 -8.07 0.04 -6.16
N LEU A 108 -9.12 0.55 -5.48
CA LEU A 108 -10.49 0.47 -5.98
C LEU A 108 -10.69 1.28 -7.28
N ALA A 109 -9.99 2.42 -7.40
CA ALA A 109 -10.01 3.18 -8.65
C ALA A 109 -9.32 2.40 -9.79
N TYR A 110 -8.25 1.65 -9.50
CA TYR A 110 -7.61 0.78 -10.49
C TYR A 110 -8.54 -0.32 -10.98
N GLU A 111 -9.28 -0.98 -10.09
CA GLU A 111 -10.30 -1.97 -10.49
C GLU A 111 -11.37 -1.34 -11.38
N THR A 112 -11.88 -0.18 -11.02
CA THR A 112 -12.95 0.49 -11.78
C THR A 112 -12.49 0.92 -13.17
N ALA A 113 -11.24 1.38 -13.30
CA ALA A 113 -10.67 1.82 -14.58
C ALA A 113 -10.32 0.66 -15.53
N HIS A 114 -10.23 -0.57 -15.03
CA HIS A 114 -9.80 -1.75 -15.79
C HIS A 114 -10.82 -2.91 -15.75
N ALA A 115 -12.06 -2.64 -15.29
CA ALA A 115 -13.20 -3.55 -15.32
C ALA A 115 -13.88 -3.56 -16.69
#